data_AF-A0A0V1A5E6-F1
#
_entry.id   AF-A0A0V1A5E6-F1
#
_cell.length_a   1.000
_cell.length_b   1.000
_cell.length_c   1.000
_cell.angle_alpha   90.00
_cell.angle_beta   90.00
_cell.angle_gamma   90.00
#
_symmetry.space_group_name_H-M   'P 1'
#
loop_
_entity.id
_entity.type
_entity.pdbx_description
1 polymer ?
#
loop_
_entity_poly.entity_id
_entity_poly.type
_entity_poly.pdbx_seq_one_letter_code
_entity_poly.pdbx_strand_id
1 'polypeptide(L)'
;MYANANIKSEIKSERTDKLLQSESSERFTFKEKILEVIKRYPNGCPDSVLRSEISAKEVKDMANSINELLAEHRIDLLKSGNEIYYKFVSESAVVDSMMPLDPLEKLLYQLIVDAKNMGIWIGDLKTKSNIPHRRLMKVIRSMENRKMIKTYHSMAHSRKKVCVLYGLQPHPSIVGGSFFTDEMFDTEFLASISEYCLKFLKSKADSASHFPTFINRMNKRNATVEEVWQFLCNSKILNVNLSQIEVERVLENLVHDSQIEKKFENARPVYFLAKPLERNQGILHSPCLSCEIALDCVKGGTISPNTCQYFSDWLLDE
;
A
#
# COMPACT_ATOMS: atom_id res chain seq x y z
N MET A 1 20.10 42.33 2.69
CA MET A 1 18.63 42.33 2.71
C MET A 1 18.16 40.89 2.52
N TYR A 2 18.10 40.12 3.61
CA TYR A 2 17.57 38.76 3.63
C TYR A 2 16.31 38.76 4.48
N ALA A 3 15.16 38.46 3.87
CA ALA A 3 13.96 37.94 4.53
C ALA A 3 12.95 37.57 3.44
N ASN A 4 12.64 36.28 3.29
CA ASN A 4 11.36 35.71 2.81
C ASN A 4 11.52 34.24 2.37
N ALA A 5 12.12 33.40 3.21
CA ALA A 5 12.17 31.95 3.01
C ALA A 5 11.35 31.14 4.04
N ASN A 6 10.83 31.77 5.11
CA ASN A 6 10.24 31.03 6.25
C ASN A 6 8.71 30.90 6.23
N ILE A 7 7.99 31.62 5.36
CA ILE A 7 6.51 31.65 5.42
C ILE A 7 5.87 30.45 4.69
N LYS A 8 6.56 29.83 3.72
CA LYS A 8 6.00 28.69 2.95
C LYS A 8 6.12 27.34 3.66
N SER A 9 7.03 27.20 4.62
CA SER A 9 7.20 25.99 5.44
C SER A 9 6.15 25.89 6.55
N GLU A 10 5.82 27.01 7.20
CA GLU A 10 4.80 27.06 8.26
C GLU A 10 3.38 26.84 7.71
N ILE A 11 3.06 27.37 6.52
CA ILE A 11 1.73 27.16 5.90
C ILE A 11 1.52 25.70 5.44
N LYS A 12 2.59 24.96 5.13
CA LYS A 12 2.49 23.52 4.81
C LYS A 12 2.33 22.66 6.06
N SER A 13 3.00 22.98 7.17
CA SER A 13 2.82 22.24 8.44
C SER A 13 1.44 22.46 9.05
N GLU A 14 0.91 23.68 9.02
CA GLU A 14 -0.44 23.96 9.53
C GLU A 14 -1.56 23.32 8.69
N ARG A 15 -1.37 23.13 7.38
CA ARG A 15 -2.35 22.47 6.51
C ARG A 15 -2.32 20.95 6.63
N THR A 16 -1.15 20.36 6.87
CA THR A 16 -1.04 18.92 7.16
C THR A 16 -1.56 18.59 8.55
N ASP A 17 -1.33 19.45 9.56
CA ASP A 17 -1.86 19.25 10.91
C ASP A 17 -3.39 19.45 10.98
N LYS A 18 -3.96 20.33 10.15
CA LYS A 18 -5.42 20.50 10.05
C LYS A 18 -6.14 19.41 9.24
N LEU A 19 -5.44 18.68 8.37
CA LEU A 19 -5.99 17.52 7.65
C LEU A 19 -5.82 16.20 8.42
N LEU A 20 -4.86 16.14 9.35
CA LEU A 20 -4.68 15.01 10.28
C LEU A 20 -5.56 15.12 11.54
N GLN A 21 -6.17 16.27 11.82
CA GLN A 21 -7.08 16.46 12.95
C GLN A 21 -8.57 16.23 12.63
N SER A 22 -8.93 15.85 11.41
CA SER A 22 -10.34 15.64 11.03
C SER A 22 -10.79 14.17 10.91
N GLU A 23 -9.93 13.18 11.18
CA GLU A 23 -10.30 11.75 11.11
C GLU A 23 -10.15 10.97 12.43
N SER A 24 -9.88 11.63 13.56
CA SER A 24 -9.89 11.00 14.88
C SER A 24 -11.04 11.52 15.76
N SER A 25 -12.25 11.58 15.21
CA SER A 25 -13.46 11.51 16.04
C SER A 25 -13.84 10.04 16.16
N GLU A 26 -12.99 9.26 16.85
CA GLU A 26 -13.38 7.94 17.31
C GLU A 26 -14.64 8.12 18.15
N ARG A 27 -15.77 7.60 17.66
CA ARG A 27 -16.92 7.31 18.52
C ARG A 27 -16.43 6.26 19.51
N PHE A 28 -15.81 6.69 20.60
CA PHE A 28 -15.45 5.79 21.69
C PHE A 28 -16.71 5.05 22.10
N THR A 29 -16.70 3.74 21.89
CA THR A 29 -17.74 2.85 22.38
C THR A 29 -17.81 3.02 23.89
N PHE A 30 -19.00 2.83 24.46
CA PHE A 30 -19.21 2.98 25.91
C PHE A 30 -18.21 2.14 26.74
N LYS A 31 -17.81 0.99 26.18
CA LYS A 31 -16.76 0.09 26.68
C LYS A 31 -15.35 0.70 26.72
N GLU A 32 -14.95 1.44 25.70
CA GLU A 32 -13.64 2.10 25.65
C GLU A 32 -13.53 3.23 26.67
N LYS A 33 -14.63 3.96 26.91
CA LYS A 33 -14.69 4.98 27.95
C LYS A 33 -14.49 4.39 29.35
N ILE A 34 -15.17 3.28 29.66
CA ILE A 34 -14.99 2.56 30.93
C ILE A 34 -13.53 2.11 31.10
N LEU A 35 -12.94 1.59 30.02
CA LEU A 35 -11.57 1.11 30.07
C LEU A 35 -10.54 2.24 30.23
N GLU A 36 -10.81 3.42 29.67
CA GLU A 36 -9.99 4.62 29.87
C GLU A 36 -10.01 5.10 31.33
N VAL A 37 -11.18 5.05 31.98
CA VAL A 37 -11.32 5.36 33.41
C VAL A 37 -10.52 4.38 34.26
N ILE A 38 -10.66 3.07 34.01
CA ILE A 38 -9.94 2.03 34.77
C ILE A 38 -8.41 2.16 34.59
N LYS A 39 -7.94 2.56 33.40
CA LYS A 39 -6.52 2.83 33.12
C LYS A 39 -5.93 3.96 33.96
N ARG A 40 -6.74 4.93 34.42
CA ARG A 40 -6.28 6.04 35.28
C ARG A 40 -5.91 5.56 36.70
N TYR A 41 -6.37 4.38 37.10
CA TYR A 41 -6.14 3.80 38.43
C TYR A 41 -5.25 2.54 38.34
N PRO A 42 -3.91 2.66 38.33
CA PRO A 42 -2.99 1.54 38.14
C PRO A 42 -3.05 0.47 39.25
N ASN A 43 -3.54 0.83 40.45
CA ASN A 43 -3.71 -0.09 41.58
C ASN A 43 -5.14 -0.66 41.70
N GLY A 44 -6.04 -0.34 40.75
CA GLY A 44 -7.44 -0.76 40.75
C GLY A 44 -8.39 0.42 40.97
N CYS A 45 -9.40 0.55 40.11
CA CYS A 45 -10.46 1.55 40.20
C CYS A 45 -11.61 1.03 41.10
N PRO A 46 -11.98 1.74 42.18
CA PRO A 46 -13.13 1.35 43.01
C PRO A 46 -14.45 1.42 42.22
N ASP A 47 -15.37 0.48 42.46
CA ASP A 47 -16.72 0.49 41.86
C ASP A 47 -17.49 1.78 42.16
N SER A 48 -17.29 2.37 43.34
CA SER A 48 -17.90 3.65 43.74
C SER A 48 -17.44 4.82 42.85
N VAL A 49 -16.17 4.86 42.49
CA VAL A 49 -15.58 5.90 41.61
C VAL A 49 -16.07 5.69 40.18
N LEU A 50 -16.07 4.44 39.71
CA LEU A 50 -16.56 4.08 38.38
C LEU A 50 -18.04 4.45 38.20
N ARG A 51 -18.87 4.26 39.23
CA ARG A 51 -20.29 4.68 39.24
C ARG A 51 -20.48 6.20 39.32
N SER A 52 -19.54 6.93 39.91
CA SER A 52 -19.63 8.39 40.05
C SER A 52 -19.28 9.14 38.76
N GLU A 53 -18.40 8.57 37.93
CA GLU A 53 -18.03 9.14 36.63
C GLU A 53 -19.04 8.79 35.51
N ILE A 54 -19.90 7.79 35.72
CA ILE A 54 -20.89 7.33 34.75
C ILE A 54 -22.29 7.83 35.13
N SER A 55 -23.06 8.32 34.16
CA SER A 55 -24.40 8.87 34.40
C SER A 55 -25.36 7.81 34.95
N ALA A 56 -26.22 8.18 35.90
CA ALA A 56 -27.19 7.28 36.55
C ALA A 56 -28.20 6.61 35.58
N LYS A 57 -28.31 7.09 34.33
CA LYS A 57 -29.15 6.49 33.28
C LYS A 57 -28.51 5.29 32.56
N GLU A 58 -27.21 5.03 32.76
CA GLU A 58 -26.42 4.06 31.97
C GLU A 58 -25.92 2.87 32.82
N VAL A 59 -26.45 2.69 34.03
CA VAL A 59 -25.99 1.66 35.00
C VAL A 59 -26.10 0.24 34.43
N LYS A 60 -27.10 -0.01 33.58
CA LYS A 60 -27.28 -1.33 32.92
C LYS A 60 -26.23 -1.57 31.84
N ASP A 61 -25.91 -0.54 31.04
CA ASP A 61 -24.91 -0.62 29.99
C ASP A 61 -23.49 -0.71 30.56
N MET A 62 -23.28 -0.12 31.75
CA MET A 62 -22.06 -0.24 32.54
C MET A 62 -21.85 -1.68 33.00
N ALA A 63 -22.86 -2.31 33.62
CA ALA A 63 -22.77 -3.69 34.06
C ALA A 63 -22.50 -4.66 32.89
N ASN A 64 -23.17 -4.45 31.74
CA ASN A 64 -22.93 -5.22 30.53
C ASN A 64 -21.49 -5.06 30.02
N SER A 65 -21.00 -3.82 29.95
CA SER A 65 -19.64 -3.53 29.47
C SER A 65 -18.56 -4.10 30.41
N ILE A 66 -18.78 -4.05 31.73
CA ILE A 66 -17.88 -4.66 32.72
C ILE A 66 -17.86 -6.18 32.56
N ASN A 67 -19.03 -6.82 32.41
CA ASN A 67 -19.11 -8.26 32.19
C ASN A 67 -18.42 -8.69 30.89
N GLU A 68 -18.56 -7.91 29.82
CA GLU A 68 -17.82 -8.14 28.57
C GLU A 68 -16.31 -7.97 28.75
N LEU A 69 -15.86 -6.91 29.45
CA LEU A 69 -14.43 -6.68 29.69
C LEU A 69 -13.81 -7.75 30.60
N LEU A 70 -14.57 -8.29 31.55
CA LEU A 70 -14.19 -9.45 32.36
C LEU A 70 -14.13 -10.73 31.52
N ALA A 71 -15.10 -10.94 30.63
CA ALA A 71 -15.10 -12.08 29.70
C ALA A 71 -13.95 -12.02 28.68
N GLU A 72 -13.53 -10.82 28.28
CA GLU A 72 -12.36 -10.58 27.43
C GLU A 72 -11.03 -10.57 28.21
N HIS A 73 -11.05 -10.79 29.53
CA HIS A 73 -9.88 -10.73 30.42
C HIS A 73 -9.11 -9.40 30.38
N ARG A 74 -9.73 -8.31 29.94
CA ARG A 74 -9.10 -6.99 29.86
C ARG A 74 -9.07 -6.25 31.21
N ILE A 75 -9.88 -6.69 32.15
CA ILE A 75 -9.93 -6.19 33.52
C ILE A 75 -10.03 -7.37 34.50
N ASP A 76 -9.43 -7.23 35.67
CA ASP A 76 -9.54 -8.18 36.78
C ASP A 76 -10.39 -7.57 37.90
N LEU A 77 -11.19 -8.44 38.55
CA LEU A 77 -11.99 -8.08 39.72
C LEU A 77 -11.22 -8.43 40.99
N LEU A 78 -10.84 -7.41 41.75
CA LEU A 78 -10.19 -7.54 43.06
C LEU A 78 -11.20 -7.19 44.16
N LYS A 79 -11.23 -8.00 45.23
CA LYS A 79 -12.09 -7.75 46.39
C LYS A 79 -11.22 -7.51 47.62
N SER A 80 -11.33 -6.32 48.20
CA SER A 80 -10.69 -5.98 49.47
C SER A 80 -11.79 -5.64 50.48
N GLY A 81 -12.09 -6.57 51.39
CA GLY A 81 -13.20 -6.43 52.33
C GLY A 81 -14.57 -6.39 51.63
N ASN A 82 -15.30 -5.28 51.82
CA ASN A 82 -16.64 -5.05 51.25
C ASN A 82 -16.62 -4.22 49.96
N GLU A 83 -15.43 -3.86 49.45
CA GLU A 83 -15.28 -3.03 48.25
C GLU A 83 -14.71 -3.84 47.07
N ILE A 84 -15.22 -3.53 45.88
CA ILE A 84 -14.83 -4.13 44.61
C ILE A 84 -13.94 -3.14 43.87
N TYR A 85 -12.82 -3.63 43.35
CA TYR A 85 -11.85 -2.88 42.57
C TYR A 85 -11.69 -3.54 41.19
N TYR A 86 -11.74 -2.74 40.14
CA TYR A 86 -11.47 -3.16 38.76
C TYR A 86 -10.05 -2.76 38.38
N LYS A 87 -9.18 -3.73 38.11
CA LYS A 87 -7.80 -3.46 37.71
C LYS A 87 -7.65 -3.70 36.21
N PHE A 88 -7.06 -2.74 35.50
CA PHE A 88 -6.72 -2.94 34.10
C PHE A 88 -5.63 -4.01 33.96
N VAL A 89 -5.91 -5.02 33.15
CA VAL A 89 -4.95 -6.06 32.80
C VAL A 89 -4.25 -5.61 31.53
N SER A 90 -2.93 -5.43 31.59
CA SER A 90 -2.14 -5.03 30.41
C SER A 90 -2.36 -6.02 29.26
N GLU A 91 -2.30 -5.56 28.00
CA GLU A 91 -2.44 -6.43 26.82
C GLU A 91 -1.50 -7.65 26.86
N SER A 92 -0.32 -7.52 27.50
CA SER A 92 0.60 -8.65 27.73
C SER A 92 0.05 -9.72 28.68
N ALA A 93 -0.78 -9.37 29.66
CA ALA A 93 -1.36 -10.30 30.62
C ALA A 93 -2.65 -10.96 30.09
N VAL A 94 -3.39 -10.30 29.19
CA VAL A 94 -4.50 -10.93 28.43
C VAL A 94 -3.96 -12.07 27.55
N VAL A 95 -2.79 -11.85 26.93
CA VAL A 95 -2.08 -12.87 26.12
C VAL A 95 -1.62 -14.05 27.00
N ASP A 96 -1.18 -13.81 28.23
CA ASP A 96 -0.79 -14.85 29.19
C ASP A 96 -1.95 -15.73 29.67
N SER A 97 -3.15 -15.15 29.83
CA SER A 97 -4.36 -15.88 30.23
C SER A 97 -4.95 -16.71 29.09
N MET A 98 -4.78 -16.26 27.85
CA MET A 98 -5.42 -16.81 26.67
C MET A 98 -4.54 -17.85 25.95
N MET A 99 -3.22 -17.83 26.19
CA MET A 99 -2.28 -18.84 25.72
C MET A 99 -1.10 -18.97 26.69
N PRO A 100 -0.74 -20.17 27.17
CA PRO A 100 0.52 -20.36 27.88
C PRO A 100 1.68 -20.14 26.89
N LEU A 101 2.31 -18.97 26.94
CA LEU A 101 3.52 -18.68 26.16
C LEU A 101 4.76 -19.08 26.96
N ASP A 102 5.70 -19.74 26.28
CA ASP A 102 7.05 -19.94 26.79
C ASP A 102 7.72 -18.57 27.02
N PRO A 103 8.60 -18.35 28.03
CA PRO A 103 9.22 -17.04 28.27
C PRO A 103 9.93 -16.46 27.04
N LEU A 104 10.45 -17.35 26.19
CA LEU A 104 11.08 -17.00 24.93
C LEU A 104 10.06 -16.57 23.86
N GLU A 105 8.89 -17.21 23.79
CA GLU A 105 7.78 -16.76 22.92
C GLU A 105 7.26 -15.39 23.35
N LYS A 106 7.15 -15.13 24.66
CA LYS A 106 6.72 -13.82 25.19
C LYS A 106 7.66 -12.70 24.74
N LEU A 107 8.97 -12.92 24.87
CA LEU A 107 9.98 -11.97 24.43
C LEU A 107 9.86 -11.67 22.93
N LEU A 108 9.73 -12.72 22.09
CA LEU A 108 9.60 -12.53 20.65
C LEU A 108 8.30 -11.83 20.28
N TYR A 109 7.20 -12.17 20.94
CA TYR A 109 5.92 -11.53 20.73
C TYR A 109 5.97 -10.03 21.04
N GLN A 110 6.56 -9.64 22.18
CA GLN A 110 6.75 -8.23 22.55
C GLN A 110 7.56 -7.47 21.49
N LEU A 111 8.69 -8.03 21.04
CA LEU A 111 9.51 -7.41 19.99
C LEU A 111 8.75 -7.21 18.66
N ILE A 112 7.79 -8.09 18.34
CA ILE A 112 6.95 -7.97 17.14
C ILE A 112 5.83 -6.95 17.36
N VAL A 113 5.23 -6.90 18.55
CA VAL A 113 4.23 -5.88 18.94
C VAL A 113 4.83 -4.48 18.82
N ASP A 114 6.04 -4.29 19.32
CA ASP A 114 6.76 -3.01 19.24
C ASP A 114 7.00 -2.55 17.80
N ALA A 115 7.15 -3.51 16.87
CA ALA A 115 7.38 -3.25 15.46
C ALA A 115 6.08 -2.92 14.66
N LYS A 116 4.91 -3.11 15.27
CA LYS A 116 3.58 -2.77 14.70
C LYS A 116 3.43 -3.27 13.26
N ASN A 117 2.89 -2.44 12.37
CA ASN A 117 2.60 -2.75 10.97
C ASN A 117 3.85 -2.81 10.08
N MET A 118 4.98 -2.24 10.54
CA MET A 118 6.25 -2.33 9.83
C MET A 118 6.92 -3.70 10.01
N GLY A 119 6.49 -4.46 11.01
CA GLY A 119 7.06 -5.77 11.32
C GLY A 119 8.56 -5.72 11.64
N ILE A 120 9.11 -6.88 11.97
CA ILE A 120 10.52 -7.02 12.34
C ILE A 120 11.19 -8.09 11.48
N TRP A 121 12.35 -7.75 10.92
CA TRP A 121 13.15 -8.70 10.17
C TRP A 121 13.65 -9.82 11.07
N ILE A 122 13.58 -11.08 10.62
CA ILE A 122 14.03 -12.23 11.43
C ILE A 122 15.51 -12.12 11.82
N GLY A 123 16.34 -11.47 11.00
CA GLY A 123 17.73 -11.19 11.36
C GLY A 123 17.88 -10.22 12.54
N ASP A 124 17.08 -9.15 12.58
CA ASP A 124 17.06 -8.22 13.72
C ASP A 124 16.47 -8.89 14.95
N LEU A 125 15.46 -9.73 14.76
CA LEU A 125 14.86 -10.52 15.83
C LEU A 125 15.90 -11.46 16.47
N LYS A 126 16.79 -12.06 15.66
CA LYS A 126 17.95 -12.85 16.14
C LYS A 126 18.92 -11.98 16.95
N THR A 127 19.28 -10.82 16.44
CA THR A 127 20.24 -9.91 17.09
C THR A 127 19.70 -9.36 18.41
N LYS A 128 18.42 -8.99 18.46
CA LYS A 128 17.77 -8.43 19.67
C LYS A 128 17.48 -9.48 20.73
N SER A 129 17.09 -10.69 20.32
CA SER A 129 16.77 -11.77 21.27
C SER A 129 18.00 -12.56 21.74
N ASN A 130 19.13 -12.43 21.06
CA ASN A 130 20.35 -13.23 21.29
C ASN A 130 20.11 -14.75 21.23
N ILE A 131 19.16 -15.20 20.40
CA ILE A 131 18.79 -16.62 20.27
C ILE A 131 19.52 -17.26 19.08
N PRO A 132 20.05 -18.49 19.23
CA PRO A 132 20.60 -19.25 18.10
C PRO A 132 19.57 -19.47 16.98
N HIS A 133 19.99 -19.29 15.72
CA HIS A 133 19.10 -19.27 14.56
C HIS A 133 18.19 -20.52 14.44
N ARG A 134 18.72 -21.73 14.71
CA ARG A 134 17.91 -22.97 14.66
C ARG A 134 16.77 -22.96 15.67
N ARG A 135 17.01 -22.48 16.89
CA ARG A 135 16.00 -22.40 17.94
C ARG A 135 14.97 -21.34 17.58
N LEU A 136 15.42 -20.20 17.09
CA LEU A 136 14.54 -19.12 16.65
C LEU A 136 13.56 -19.57 15.55
N MET A 137 14.04 -20.25 14.52
CA MET A 137 13.19 -20.74 13.42
C MET A 137 12.16 -21.79 13.88
N LYS A 138 12.49 -22.62 14.89
CA LYS A 138 11.51 -23.55 15.47
C LYS A 138 10.37 -22.81 16.17
N VAL A 139 10.69 -21.76 16.92
CA VAL A 139 9.69 -20.97 17.66
C VAL A 139 8.84 -20.15 16.70
N ILE A 140 9.42 -19.51 15.69
CA ILE A 140 8.67 -18.79 14.66
C ILE A 140 7.65 -19.72 13.98
N ARG A 141 8.04 -20.93 13.58
CA ARG A 141 7.11 -21.92 13.01
C ARG A 141 6.01 -22.33 13.98
N SER A 142 6.32 -22.49 15.26
CA SER A 142 5.32 -22.80 16.29
C SER A 142 4.31 -21.67 16.45
N MET A 143 4.79 -20.42 16.53
CA MET A 143 3.96 -19.22 16.63
C MET A 143 3.11 -18.98 15.37
N GLU A 144 3.63 -19.30 14.18
CA GLU A 144 2.92 -19.22 12.91
C GLU A 144 1.81 -20.29 12.81
N ASN A 145 2.09 -21.54 13.21
CA ASN A 145 1.09 -22.60 13.29
C ASN A 145 -0.04 -22.27 14.29
N ARG A 146 0.28 -21.58 15.38
CA ARG A 146 -0.70 -21.10 16.38
C ARG A 146 -1.44 -19.83 15.94
N LYS A 147 -1.19 -19.31 14.73
CA LYS A 147 -1.79 -18.08 14.19
C LYS A 147 -1.55 -16.86 15.10
N MET A 148 -0.38 -16.77 15.73
CA MET A 148 0.02 -15.60 16.52
C MET A 148 0.73 -14.56 15.66
N ILE A 149 1.54 -15.05 14.70
CA ILE A 149 2.32 -14.25 13.78
C ILE A 149 2.10 -14.73 12.35
N LYS A 150 2.35 -13.86 11.38
CA LYS A 150 2.49 -14.18 9.96
C LYS A 150 3.86 -13.71 9.49
N THR A 151 4.45 -14.48 8.59
CA THR A 151 5.70 -14.09 7.94
C THR A 151 5.43 -13.60 6.52
N TYR A 152 6.15 -12.55 6.12
CA TYR A 152 6.07 -11.94 4.80
C TYR A 152 7.47 -11.76 4.23
N HIS A 153 7.62 -11.88 2.91
CA HIS A 153 8.82 -11.45 2.20
C HIS A 153 8.79 -9.94 1.94
N SER A 154 9.68 -9.19 2.59
CA SER A 154 9.77 -7.74 2.43
C SER A 154 10.26 -7.35 1.05
N MET A 155 9.44 -6.61 0.33
CA MET A 155 9.73 -6.08 -0.99
C MET A 155 10.73 -4.93 -0.96
N ALA A 156 10.64 -4.04 0.02
CA ALA A 156 11.60 -2.95 0.22
C ALA A 156 13.03 -3.43 0.50
N HIS A 157 13.20 -4.64 1.04
CA HIS A 157 14.50 -5.16 1.48
C HIS A 157 14.85 -6.50 0.83
N SER A 158 14.76 -6.60 -0.50
CA SER A 158 15.25 -7.76 -1.27
C SER A 158 14.70 -9.11 -0.77
N ARG A 159 13.40 -9.20 -0.53
CA ARG A 159 12.67 -10.39 -0.06
C ARG A 159 13.13 -10.95 1.29
N LYS A 160 13.71 -10.11 2.16
CA LYS A 160 14.01 -10.49 3.54
C LYS A 160 12.72 -10.84 4.30
N LYS A 161 12.73 -11.95 5.06
CA LYS A 161 11.57 -12.39 5.84
C LYS A 161 11.31 -11.48 7.05
N VAL A 162 10.13 -10.89 7.11
CA VAL A 162 9.64 -10.01 8.17
C VAL A 162 8.47 -10.68 8.88
N CYS A 163 8.45 -10.61 10.20
CA CYS A 163 7.36 -11.12 11.03
C CYS A 163 6.43 -9.97 11.43
N VAL A 164 5.12 -10.21 11.33
CA VAL A 164 4.04 -9.30 11.75
C VAL A 164 3.03 -10.09 12.57
N LEU A 165 2.27 -9.43 13.45
CA LEU A 165 1.18 -10.07 14.19
C LEU A 165 0.09 -10.58 13.25
N TYR A 166 -0.50 -11.74 13.56
CA TYR A 166 -1.48 -12.39 12.68
C TYR A 166 -2.72 -11.53 12.38
N GLY A 167 -3.17 -10.76 13.37
CA GLY A 167 -4.34 -9.88 13.26
C GLY A 167 -4.05 -8.50 12.63
N LEU A 168 -2.78 -8.17 12.38
CA LEU A 168 -2.39 -6.86 11.88
C LEU A 168 -2.05 -6.90 10.40
N GLN A 169 -2.58 -5.96 9.62
CA GLN A 169 -2.19 -5.84 8.22
C GLN A 169 -0.79 -5.21 8.11
N PRO A 170 0.13 -5.83 7.34
CA PRO A 170 1.47 -5.29 7.14
C PRO A 170 1.41 -3.98 6.33
N HIS A 171 2.37 -3.10 6.57
CA HIS A 171 2.45 -1.84 5.86
C HIS A 171 2.70 -2.07 4.34
N PRO A 172 2.06 -1.30 3.43
CA PRO A 172 2.20 -1.49 1.98
C PRO A 172 3.64 -1.45 1.46
N SER A 173 4.53 -0.70 2.12
CA SER A 173 5.96 -0.68 1.76
C SER A 173 6.67 -2.04 1.92
N ILE A 174 6.12 -2.95 2.72
CA ILE A 174 6.69 -4.28 2.97
C ILE A 174 6.15 -5.29 1.98
N VAL A 175 4.84 -5.26 1.72
CA VAL A 175 4.17 -6.26 0.86
C VAL A 175 4.11 -5.84 -0.60
N GLY A 176 4.48 -4.60 -0.93
CA GLY A 176 4.55 -4.08 -2.30
C GLY A 176 3.29 -3.36 -2.78
N GLY A 177 2.27 -3.25 -1.93
CA GLY A 177 1.01 -2.58 -2.24
C GLY A 177 0.01 -3.48 -2.97
N SER A 178 -0.95 -2.86 -3.65
CA SER A 178 -2.16 -3.49 -4.21
C SER A 178 -1.91 -4.39 -5.42
N PHE A 179 -0.70 -4.38 -5.99
CA PHE A 179 -0.32 -5.19 -7.17
C PHE A 179 0.29 -6.54 -6.80
N PHE A 180 0.28 -6.91 -5.51
CA PHE A 180 0.83 -8.17 -5.03
C PHE A 180 -0.26 -9.05 -4.44
N THR A 181 -0.30 -10.29 -4.91
CA THR A 181 -1.16 -11.37 -4.41
C THR A 181 -0.26 -12.51 -3.96
N ASP A 182 -0.39 -12.95 -2.71
CA ASP A 182 0.44 -14.03 -2.13
C ASP A 182 1.95 -13.87 -2.38
N GLU A 183 2.47 -12.65 -2.19
CA GLU A 183 3.90 -12.30 -2.38
C GLU A 183 4.41 -12.36 -3.83
N MET A 184 3.51 -12.59 -4.79
CA MET A 184 3.78 -12.59 -6.22
C MET A 184 3.26 -11.30 -6.84
N PHE A 185 4.00 -10.77 -7.81
CA PHE A 185 3.55 -9.61 -8.57
C PHE A 185 2.49 -10.04 -9.57
N ASP A 186 1.32 -9.41 -9.49
CA ASP A 186 0.20 -9.73 -10.36
C ASP A 186 0.33 -8.94 -11.68
N THR A 187 1.02 -9.57 -12.64
CA THR A 187 1.24 -8.98 -13.97
C THR A 187 -0.06 -8.86 -14.77
N GLU A 188 -1.01 -9.79 -14.59
CA GLU A 188 -2.29 -9.75 -15.30
C GLU A 188 -3.16 -8.61 -14.79
N PHE A 189 -3.15 -8.39 -13.48
CA PHE A 189 -3.82 -7.25 -12.87
C PHE A 189 -3.21 -5.92 -13.31
N LEU A 190 -1.87 -5.80 -13.34
CA LEU A 190 -1.21 -4.61 -13.87
C LEU A 190 -1.58 -4.36 -15.34
N ALA A 191 -1.54 -5.40 -16.18
CA ALA A 191 -1.89 -5.30 -17.59
C ALA A 191 -3.35 -4.85 -17.77
N SER A 192 -4.26 -5.39 -16.97
CA SER A 192 -5.67 -5.00 -16.96
C SER A 192 -5.85 -3.52 -16.60
N ILE A 193 -5.23 -3.04 -15.50
CA ILE A 193 -5.30 -1.62 -15.11
C ILE A 193 -4.71 -0.72 -16.20
N SER A 194 -3.59 -1.13 -16.78
CA SER A 194 -2.94 -0.42 -17.88
C SER A 194 -3.88 -0.27 -19.08
N GLU A 195 -4.58 -1.34 -19.46
CA GLU A 195 -5.58 -1.33 -20.52
C GLU A 195 -6.75 -0.38 -20.20
N TYR A 196 -7.23 -0.36 -18.95
CA TYR A 196 -8.28 0.57 -18.53
C TYR A 196 -7.84 2.04 -18.55
N CYS A 197 -6.62 2.32 -18.10
CA CYS A 197 -6.03 3.66 -18.22
C CYS A 197 -5.99 4.12 -19.68
N LEU A 198 -5.54 3.25 -20.59
CA LEU A 198 -5.49 3.54 -22.03
C LEU A 198 -6.89 3.72 -22.63
N LYS A 199 -7.86 2.87 -22.27
CA LYS A 199 -9.27 3.01 -22.70
C LYS A 199 -9.84 4.36 -22.29
N PHE A 200 -9.58 4.80 -21.05
CA PHE A 200 -10.03 6.10 -20.57
C PHE A 200 -9.39 7.26 -21.36
N LEU A 201 -8.07 7.24 -21.53
CA LEU A 201 -7.35 8.28 -22.28
C LEU A 201 -7.77 8.34 -23.75
N LYS A 202 -8.03 7.18 -24.36
CA LYS A 202 -8.56 7.09 -25.73
C LYS A 202 -9.96 7.69 -25.82
N SER A 203 -10.87 7.31 -24.92
CA SER A 203 -12.23 7.88 -24.86
C SER A 203 -12.20 9.40 -24.66
N LYS A 204 -11.28 9.92 -23.84
CA LYS A 204 -11.09 11.35 -23.64
C LYS A 204 -10.55 12.05 -24.89
N ALA A 205 -9.62 11.43 -25.61
CA ALA A 205 -9.10 11.94 -26.88
C ALA A 205 -10.16 11.96 -27.99
N ASP A 206 -10.98 10.90 -28.09
CA ASP A 206 -12.07 10.81 -29.05
C ASP A 206 -13.12 11.90 -28.79
N SER A 207 -13.53 12.06 -27.52
CA SER A 207 -14.44 13.13 -27.10
C SER A 207 -13.87 14.53 -27.36
N ALA A 208 -12.55 14.69 -27.19
CA ALA A 208 -11.87 15.94 -27.47
C ALA A 208 -11.81 16.28 -28.97
N SER A 209 -12.00 15.31 -29.87
CA SER A 209 -11.91 15.52 -31.32
C SER A 209 -13.06 16.37 -31.87
N HIS A 210 -14.21 16.40 -31.17
CA HIS A 210 -15.37 17.22 -31.54
C HIS A 210 -15.19 18.73 -31.27
N PHE A 211 -14.14 19.13 -30.54
CA PHE A 211 -13.94 20.55 -30.26
C PHE A 211 -13.40 21.29 -31.50
N PRO A 212 -13.91 22.50 -31.79
CA PRO A 212 -13.65 23.18 -33.06
C PRO A 212 -12.20 23.65 -33.22
N THR A 213 -11.57 24.15 -32.15
CA THR A 213 -10.21 24.70 -32.21
C THR A 213 -9.16 23.68 -31.79
N PHE A 214 -8.00 23.69 -32.45
CA PHE A 214 -6.87 22.81 -32.13
C PHE A 214 -6.45 22.90 -30.66
N ILE A 215 -6.37 24.12 -30.12
CA ILE A 215 -6.00 24.37 -28.72
C ILE A 215 -7.02 23.72 -27.77
N ASN A 216 -8.33 23.84 -28.05
CA ASN A 216 -9.36 23.21 -27.22
C ASN A 216 -9.28 21.68 -27.29
N ARG A 217 -9.06 21.10 -28.48
CA ARG A 217 -8.85 19.65 -28.62
C ARG A 217 -7.65 19.18 -27.79
N MET A 218 -6.54 19.91 -27.88
CA MET A 218 -5.29 19.56 -27.19
C MET A 218 -5.38 19.71 -25.68
N ASN A 219 -6.15 20.69 -25.19
CA ASN A 219 -6.37 20.86 -23.76
C ASN A 219 -7.36 19.82 -23.21
N LYS A 220 -8.44 19.52 -23.95
CA LYS A 220 -9.51 18.63 -23.50
C LYS A 220 -9.15 17.14 -23.51
N ARG A 221 -8.16 16.72 -24.30
CA ARG A 221 -7.65 15.34 -24.29
C ARG A 221 -6.80 15.00 -23.06
N ASN A 222 -6.30 15.98 -22.32
CA ASN A 222 -5.42 15.75 -21.17
C ASN A 222 -6.21 15.20 -19.99
N ALA A 223 -5.61 14.27 -19.25
CA ALA A 223 -6.15 13.74 -18.00
C ALA A 223 -5.20 13.94 -16.83
N THR A 224 -5.75 14.26 -15.67
CA THR A 224 -5.03 14.25 -14.40
C THR A 224 -5.04 12.86 -13.77
N VAL A 225 -4.14 12.60 -12.83
CA VAL A 225 -4.12 11.33 -12.08
C VAL A 225 -5.44 11.13 -11.33
N GLU A 226 -5.99 12.20 -10.76
CA GLU A 226 -7.26 12.18 -10.04
C GLU A 226 -8.43 11.73 -10.92
N GLU A 227 -8.53 12.24 -12.15
CA GLU A 227 -9.59 11.85 -13.09
C GLU A 227 -9.48 10.37 -13.47
N VAL A 228 -8.26 9.89 -13.75
CA VAL A 228 -8.02 8.47 -14.08
C VAL A 228 -8.34 7.58 -12.88
N TRP A 229 -7.90 7.97 -11.68
CA TRP A 229 -8.15 7.24 -10.45
C TRP A 229 -9.67 7.16 -10.14
N GLN A 230 -10.40 8.27 -10.28
CA GLN A 230 -11.85 8.29 -10.11
C GLN A 230 -12.55 7.36 -11.12
N PHE A 231 -12.11 7.36 -12.38
CA PHE A 231 -12.64 6.45 -13.38
C PHE A 231 -12.42 4.98 -12.99
N LEU A 232 -11.21 4.62 -12.53
CA LEU A 232 -10.88 3.27 -12.08
C LEU A 232 -11.74 2.85 -10.87
N CYS A 233 -11.88 3.70 -9.85
CA CYS A 233 -12.72 3.42 -8.68
C CYS A 233 -14.20 3.24 -9.05
N ASN A 234 -14.71 4.06 -9.97
CA ASN A 234 -16.11 3.99 -10.40
C ASN A 234 -16.40 2.79 -11.31
N SER A 235 -15.37 2.21 -11.92
CA SER A 235 -15.53 1.16 -12.92
C SER A 235 -16.11 -0.14 -12.36
N LYS A 236 -16.17 -0.36 -11.04
CA LYS A 236 -16.62 -1.60 -10.35
C LYS A 236 -15.94 -2.90 -10.80
N ILE A 237 -14.96 -2.82 -11.70
CA ILE A 237 -14.25 -3.97 -12.28
C ILE A 237 -13.10 -4.41 -11.37
N LEU A 238 -12.56 -3.48 -10.57
CA LEU A 238 -11.46 -3.73 -9.65
C LEU A 238 -12.04 -4.03 -8.26
N ASN A 239 -11.85 -5.25 -7.77
CA ASN A 239 -12.16 -5.63 -6.38
C ASN A 239 -11.13 -5.08 -5.38
N VAL A 240 -10.11 -4.37 -5.86
CA VAL A 240 -8.96 -3.90 -5.07
C VAL A 240 -9.00 -2.38 -5.01
N ASN A 241 -8.84 -1.84 -3.80
CA ASN A 241 -8.78 -0.40 -3.56
C ASN A 241 -7.39 0.13 -3.95
N LEU A 242 -7.28 0.71 -5.15
CA LEU A 242 -6.07 1.38 -5.59
C LEU A 242 -5.95 2.77 -4.97
N SER A 243 -4.75 3.17 -4.60
CA SER A 243 -4.41 4.54 -4.21
C SER A 243 -4.05 5.40 -5.42
N GLN A 244 -4.11 6.73 -5.27
CA GLN A 244 -3.72 7.66 -6.33
C GLN A 244 -2.24 7.52 -6.72
N ILE A 245 -1.36 7.23 -5.75
CA ILE A 245 0.07 7.03 -5.95
C ILE A 245 0.33 5.78 -6.81
N GLU A 246 -0.45 4.71 -6.59
CA GLU A 246 -0.36 3.49 -7.38
C GLU A 246 -0.76 3.74 -8.84
N VAL A 247 -1.85 4.49 -9.06
CA VAL A 247 -2.28 4.87 -10.42
C VAL A 247 -1.23 5.74 -11.11
N GLU A 248 -0.63 6.70 -10.40
CA GLU A 248 0.45 7.53 -10.94
C GLU A 248 1.61 6.68 -11.44
N ARG A 249 2.03 5.66 -10.66
CA ARG A 249 3.10 4.73 -11.06
C ARG A 249 2.73 3.91 -12.31
N VAL A 250 1.48 3.46 -12.43
CA VAL A 250 1.03 2.77 -13.65
C VAL A 250 1.10 3.70 -14.86
N LEU A 251 0.66 4.95 -14.70
CA LEU A 251 0.75 5.95 -15.77
C LEU A 251 2.21 6.25 -16.13
N GLU A 252 3.12 6.31 -15.16
CA GLU A 252 4.55 6.47 -15.44
C GLU A 252 5.13 5.29 -16.23
N ASN A 253 4.75 4.06 -15.91
CA ASN A 253 5.12 2.89 -16.71
C ASN A 253 4.60 2.99 -18.15
N LEU A 254 3.35 3.42 -18.34
CA LEU A 254 2.79 3.64 -19.69
C LEU A 254 3.50 4.75 -20.47
N VAL A 255 4.04 5.76 -19.78
CA VAL A 255 4.91 6.79 -20.38
C VAL A 255 6.23 6.18 -20.83
N HIS A 256 6.84 5.33 -20.00
CA HIS A 256 8.07 4.61 -20.35
C HIS A 256 7.87 3.71 -21.58
N ASP A 257 6.72 3.04 -21.69
CA ASP A 257 6.35 2.23 -22.85
C ASP A 257 5.99 3.07 -24.10
N SER A 258 6.06 4.40 -24.02
CA SER A 258 5.70 5.34 -25.10
C SER A 258 4.26 5.20 -25.60
N GLN A 259 3.36 4.62 -24.79
CA GLN A 259 1.94 4.49 -25.13
C GLN A 259 1.16 5.77 -24.80
N ILE A 260 1.64 6.51 -23.81
CA ILE A 260 1.09 7.81 -23.39
C ILE A 260 2.22 8.82 -23.21
N GLU A 261 1.88 10.11 -23.24
CA GLU A 261 2.80 11.22 -22.98
C GLU A 261 2.39 11.96 -21.71
N LYS A 262 3.38 12.58 -21.05
CA LYS A 262 3.23 13.37 -19.83
C LYS A 262 3.69 14.80 -20.09
N LYS A 263 2.90 15.78 -19.62
CA LYS A 263 3.32 17.19 -19.54
C LYS A 263 2.90 17.80 -18.21
N PHE A 264 3.38 19.00 -17.91
CA PHE A 264 3.01 19.71 -16.69
C PHE A 264 2.11 20.90 -17.02
N GLU A 265 0.92 20.93 -16.41
CA GLU A 265 0.02 22.07 -16.43
C GLU A 265 -0.11 22.60 -15.00
N ASN A 266 0.23 23.87 -14.76
CA ASN A 266 0.16 24.49 -13.43
C ASN A 266 0.90 23.68 -12.33
N ALA A 267 2.09 23.17 -12.65
CA ALA A 267 2.90 22.30 -11.78
C ALA A 267 2.24 20.96 -11.40
N ARG A 268 1.22 20.52 -12.16
CA ARG A 268 0.60 19.20 -12.01
C ARG A 268 0.85 18.35 -13.25
N PRO A 269 1.17 17.05 -13.10
CA PRO A 269 1.33 16.15 -14.22
C PRO A 269 -0.03 15.88 -14.87
N VAL A 270 -0.08 16.00 -16.19
CA VAL A 270 -1.22 15.57 -17.00
C VAL A 270 -0.74 14.62 -18.08
N TYR A 271 -1.57 13.62 -18.34
CA TYR A 271 -1.29 12.49 -19.20
C TYR A 271 -2.25 12.51 -20.39
N PHE A 272 -1.78 12.12 -21.56
CA PHE A 272 -2.61 12.04 -22.77
C PHE A 272 -2.07 10.94 -23.69
N LEU A 273 -2.95 10.40 -24.53
CA LEU A 273 -2.57 9.35 -25.48
C LEU A 273 -1.45 9.85 -26.41
N ALA A 274 -0.36 9.07 -26.51
CA ALA A 274 0.71 9.36 -27.44
C ALA A 274 0.16 9.24 -28.86
N LYS A 275 0.61 10.11 -29.78
CA LYS A 275 0.35 9.84 -31.19
C LYS A 275 1.22 8.64 -31.57
N PRO A 276 0.68 7.65 -32.31
CA PRO A 276 1.53 6.65 -32.94
C PRO A 276 2.59 7.43 -33.71
N LEU A 277 3.86 7.15 -33.44
CA LEU A 277 4.91 7.60 -34.34
C LEU A 277 4.59 6.90 -35.66
N GLU A 278 4.03 7.63 -36.63
CA GLU A 278 4.01 7.24 -38.03
C GLU A 278 5.47 7.21 -38.50
N ARG A 279 6.24 6.25 -38.00
CA ARG A 279 7.51 5.89 -38.60
C ARG A 279 7.13 5.30 -39.94
N ASN A 280 7.82 5.72 -40.99
CA ASN A 280 7.72 5.10 -42.31
C ASN A 280 7.89 3.58 -42.15
N GLN A 281 6.78 2.86 -42.02
CA GLN A 281 6.79 1.42 -41.74
C GLN A 281 7.58 0.70 -42.84
N GLY A 282 7.48 1.18 -44.09
CA GLY A 282 8.24 0.64 -45.22
C GLY A 282 9.77 0.67 -45.06
N ILE A 283 10.34 1.61 -44.30
CA ILE A 283 11.81 1.62 -44.06
C ILE A 283 12.18 0.62 -42.96
N LEU A 284 11.35 0.52 -41.91
CA LEU A 284 11.59 -0.40 -40.79
C LEU A 284 11.40 -1.87 -41.18
N HIS A 285 10.50 -2.13 -42.13
CA HIS A 285 10.31 -3.46 -42.70
C HIS A 285 11.28 -3.79 -43.84
N SER A 286 12.11 -2.83 -44.27
CA SER A 286 13.10 -3.10 -45.31
C SER A 286 14.15 -4.09 -44.80
N PRO A 287 14.44 -5.17 -45.55
CA PRO A 287 15.44 -6.15 -45.15
C PRO A 287 16.84 -5.52 -45.04
N CYS A 288 17.08 -4.39 -45.70
CA CYS A 288 18.34 -3.65 -45.65
C CYS A 288 18.68 -3.12 -44.24
N LEU A 289 17.68 -2.82 -43.41
CA LEU A 289 17.91 -2.26 -42.07
C LEU A 289 18.40 -3.32 -41.07
N SER A 290 17.97 -4.57 -41.27
CA SER A 290 18.36 -5.72 -40.45
C SER A 290 19.49 -6.55 -41.09
N CYS A 291 19.98 -6.14 -42.27
CA CYS A 291 20.98 -6.88 -43.01
C CYS A 291 22.38 -6.71 -42.37
N GLU A 292 22.94 -7.81 -41.88
CA GLU A 292 24.24 -7.84 -41.20
C GLU A 292 25.42 -7.44 -42.11
N ILE A 293 25.24 -7.58 -43.43
CA ILE A 293 26.25 -7.27 -44.47
C ILE A 293 25.89 -6.01 -45.28
N ALA A 294 25.00 -5.15 -44.76
CA ALA A 294 24.53 -3.96 -45.47
C ALA A 294 25.68 -3.01 -45.85
N LEU A 295 26.73 -2.92 -45.02
CA LEU A 295 27.88 -2.05 -45.26
C LEU A 295 28.74 -2.50 -46.46
N ASP A 296 28.73 -3.80 -46.77
CA ASP A 296 29.47 -4.39 -47.90
C ASP A 296 28.64 -4.43 -49.19
N CYS A 297 27.37 -3.98 -49.13
CA CYS A 297 26.45 -4.02 -50.26
C CYS A 297 26.67 -2.81 -51.19
N VAL A 298 27.24 -3.07 -52.36
CA VAL A 298 27.56 -2.04 -53.37
C VAL A 298 27.10 -2.45 -54.77
N LYS A 299 26.68 -1.46 -55.55
CA LYS A 299 26.21 -1.67 -56.93
C LYS A 299 27.33 -2.32 -57.77
N GLY A 300 27.09 -3.53 -58.26
CA GLY A 300 28.05 -4.28 -59.09
C GLY A 300 29.15 -4.99 -58.31
N GLY A 301 29.10 -4.99 -56.97
CA GLY A 301 29.96 -5.81 -56.13
C GLY A 301 29.49 -7.26 -56.05
N THR A 302 30.25 -8.09 -55.31
CA THR A 302 29.86 -9.48 -54.99
C THR A 302 28.59 -9.53 -54.14
N ILE A 303 28.44 -8.59 -53.21
CA ILE A 303 27.22 -8.31 -52.47
C ILE A 303 26.61 -7.06 -53.09
N SER A 304 25.47 -7.20 -53.77
CA SER A 304 24.85 -6.14 -54.56
C SER A 304 23.34 -6.14 -54.35
N PRO A 305 22.68 -4.96 -54.35
CA PRO A 305 21.23 -4.88 -54.25
C PRO A 305 20.52 -5.65 -55.36
N ASN A 306 21.10 -5.69 -56.57
CA ASN A 306 20.53 -6.36 -57.74
C ASN A 306 20.44 -7.89 -57.64
N THR A 307 21.29 -8.50 -56.81
CA THR A 307 21.36 -9.95 -56.61
C THR A 307 21.05 -10.34 -55.16
N CYS A 308 20.46 -9.42 -54.39
CA CYS A 308 20.19 -9.59 -52.97
C CYS A 308 19.05 -10.59 -52.74
N GLN A 309 19.34 -11.69 -52.05
CA GLN A 309 18.35 -12.70 -51.68
C GLN A 309 17.36 -12.16 -50.67
N TYR A 310 17.81 -11.45 -49.62
CA TYR A 310 16.93 -10.83 -48.62
C TYR A 310 15.89 -9.90 -49.24
N PHE A 311 16.26 -9.17 -50.28
CA PHE A 311 15.33 -8.26 -50.98
C PHE A 311 14.37 -9.03 -51.89
N SER A 312 14.82 -10.12 -52.50
CA SER A 312 13.98 -11.00 -53.33
C SER A 312 12.95 -11.73 -52.48
N ASP A 313 13.36 -12.31 -51.36
CA ASP A 313 12.47 -13.02 -50.43
C ASP A 313 11.43 -12.08 -49.83
N TRP A 314 11.86 -10.89 -49.40
CA TRP A 314 10.96 -9.87 -48.85
C TRP A 314 9.88 -9.40 -49.84
N LEU A 315 10.20 -9.33 -51.15
CA LEU A 315 9.23 -9.00 -52.19
C LEU A 315 8.27 -10.15 -52.55
N LEU A 316 8.58 -11.38 -52.13
CA LEU A 316 7.76 -12.58 -52.38
C LEU A 316 6.80 -12.89 -51.23
N ASP A 317 7.04 -12.35 -50.03
CA ASP A 317 6.22 -12.53 -48.83
C ASP A 317 5.04 -11.54 -48.69
N GLU A 318 4.85 -10.62 -49.65
CA GLU A 318 3.64 -9.76 -49.81
C GLU A 318 2.66 -10.31 -50.87
#